data_AF-A0A1Y4P1I3-F1
#
_entry.id   AF-A0A1Y4P1I3-F1
#
_cell.length_a   1.000
_cell.length_b   1.000
_cell.length_c   1.000
_cell.angle_alpha   90.00
_cell.angle_beta   90.00
_cell.angle_gamma   90.00
#
_symmetry.space_group_name_H-M   'P 1'
#
loop_
_entity.id
_entity.type
_entity.pdbx_description
1 polymer ?
#
loop_
_entity_poly.entity_id
_entity_poly.type
_entity_poly.pdbx_seq_one_letter_code
_entity_poly.pdbx_strand_id
1 'polypeptide(L)'
;MEFLKKGDIIIADAELHAGHEMGGHNPKKGNIRRHYVVMSTSAYNEATHMFIGMPITTANYSNNPRYMPILLNYSHLAKPTV
;
A
#
# COMPACT_ATOMS: atom_id res chain seq x y z
N MET A 1 -4.71 -21.21 0.63
CA MET A 1 -4.90 -19.77 0.39
C MET A 1 -3.69 -19.08 0.99
N GLU A 2 -2.95 -18.29 0.22
CA GLU A 2 -1.77 -17.61 0.73
C GLU A 2 -2.19 -16.25 1.31
N PHE A 3 -1.86 -16.01 2.58
CA PHE A 3 -2.18 -14.76 3.27
C PHE A 3 -0.98 -13.83 3.28
N LEU A 4 -1.27 -12.52 3.26
CA LEU A 4 -0.25 -11.48 3.33
C LEU A 4 0.57 -11.62 4.61
N LYS A 5 1.88 -11.43 4.49
CA LYS A 5 2.83 -11.42 5.59
C LYS A 5 3.28 -10.00 5.87
N LYS A 6 3.71 -9.76 7.11
CA LYS A 6 4.30 -8.47 7.49
C LYS A 6 5.52 -8.18 6.61
N GLY A 7 5.56 -6.98 6.03
CA GLY A 7 6.61 -6.55 5.12
C GLY A 7 6.26 -6.73 3.64
N ASP A 8 5.21 -7.47 3.29
CA ASP A 8 4.76 -7.59 1.91
C ASP A 8 4.33 -6.22 1.36
N ILE A 9 4.59 -6.01 0.07
CA ILE A 9 4.12 -4.83 -0.66
C ILE A 9 2.92 -5.23 -1.50
N ILE A 10 1.81 -4.53 -1.30
CA ILE A 10 0.58 -4.78 -2.04
C ILE A 10 0.08 -3.50 -2.71
N ILE A 11 -0.69 -3.68 -3.78
CA ILE A 11 -1.40 -2.60 -4.45
C ILE A 11 -2.88 -2.78 -4.16
N ALA A 12 -3.49 -1.80 -3.49
CA ALA A 12 -4.92 -1.82 -3.18
C ALA A 12 -5.62 -0.57 -3.74
N ASP A 13 -6.88 -0.73 -4.12
CA ASP A 13 -7.74 0.38 -4.50
C ASP A 13 -8.08 1.22 -3.25
N ALA A 14 -7.90 2.53 -3.38
CA ALA A 14 -7.99 3.55 -2.33
C ALA A 14 -8.84 4.75 -2.81
N GLU A 15 -9.95 4.45 -3.49
CA GLU A 15 -10.98 5.38 -3.97
C GLU A 15 -12.15 5.42 -2.96
N LEU A 16 -12.66 6.54 -2.44
CA LEU A 16 -12.20 7.93 -2.40
C LEU A 16 -12.49 8.47 -0.99
N HIS A 17 -11.56 9.23 -0.41
CA HIS A 17 -11.60 9.72 0.96
C HIS A 17 -12.07 11.19 1.07
N ALA A 18 -12.60 11.57 2.24
CA ALA A 18 -13.24 12.85 2.56
C ALA A 18 -12.24 14.03 2.75
N GLY A 19 -11.27 14.17 1.83
CA GLY A 19 -10.44 15.38 1.68
C GLY A 19 -9.16 15.49 2.52
N HIS A 20 -8.96 14.67 3.56
CA HIS A 20 -7.76 14.74 4.43
C HIS A 20 -6.89 13.48 4.50
N GLU A 21 -7.31 12.38 3.89
CA GLU A 21 -6.58 11.12 3.95
C GLU A 21 -5.74 10.91 2.68
N MET A 22 -4.66 10.14 2.76
CA MET A 22 -3.79 9.85 1.61
C MET A 22 -4.53 8.94 0.61
N GLY A 23 -5.35 9.53 -0.27
CA GLY A 23 -6.29 8.88 -1.19
C GLY A 23 -6.30 9.50 -2.60
N GLY A 24 -6.81 8.75 -3.59
CA GLY A 24 -6.63 8.99 -5.03
C GLY A 24 -7.48 10.17 -5.50
N HIS A 25 -6.88 11.21 -6.08
CA HIS A 25 -7.61 12.47 -6.29
C HIS A 25 -8.31 12.61 -7.66
N ASN A 26 -8.49 11.54 -8.44
CA ASN A 26 -9.25 11.64 -9.68
C ASN A 26 -9.68 10.26 -10.26
N PRO A 27 -10.97 9.88 -10.15
CA PRO A 27 -11.52 8.67 -10.77
C PRO A 27 -11.28 8.62 -12.29
N LYS A 28 -11.32 9.78 -12.96
CA LYS A 28 -11.13 9.89 -14.42
C LYS A 28 -9.66 9.75 -14.86
N LYS A 29 -8.69 9.78 -13.94
CA LYS A 29 -7.26 9.54 -14.24
C LYS A 29 -6.76 8.17 -13.76
N GLY A 30 -7.62 7.31 -13.20
CA GLY A 30 -7.23 5.97 -12.75
C GLY A 30 -6.22 5.93 -11.60
N ASN A 31 -6.01 7.04 -10.88
CA ASN A 31 -5.07 7.12 -9.75
C ASN A 31 -5.73 6.66 -8.43
N ILE A 32 -6.38 5.50 -8.48
CA ILE A 32 -7.13 4.94 -7.36
C ILE A 32 -6.28 3.93 -6.58
N ARG A 33 -5.20 3.41 -7.16
CA ARG A 33 -4.34 2.40 -6.55
C ARG A 33 -3.21 3.01 -5.74
N ARG A 34 -2.97 2.44 -4.56
CA ARG A 34 -1.82 2.78 -3.70
C ARG A 34 -1.02 1.54 -3.36
N HIS A 35 0.29 1.74 -3.26
CA HIS A 35 1.17 0.77 -2.65
C HIS A 35 1.05 0.88 -1.13
N TYR A 36 0.98 -0.26 -0.46
CA TYR A 36 1.03 -0.36 1.00
C TYR A 36 2.08 -1.38 1.39
N VAL A 37 2.78 -1.11 2.49
CA VAL A 37 3.53 -2.15 3.21
C VAL A 37 2.64 -2.74 4.30
N VAL A 38 2.53 -4.06 4.34
CA VAL A 38 1.74 -4.78 5.35
C VAL A 38 2.45 -4.72 6.70
N MET A 39 1.77 -4.21 7.71
CA MET A 39 2.31 -4.02 9.07
C MET A 39 1.74 -5.01 10.08
N SER A 40 0.55 -5.55 9.80
CA SER A 40 -0.13 -6.54 10.63
C SER A 40 0.56 -7.91 10.62
N THR A 41 0.36 -8.68 11.69
CA THR A 41 0.90 -10.04 11.82
C THR A 41 0.13 -11.02 10.94
N SER A 42 0.78 -12.11 10.52
CA SER A 42 0.12 -13.16 9.75
C SER A 42 -1.09 -13.74 10.47
N ALA A 43 -1.01 -13.92 11.79
CA ALA A 43 -2.14 -14.38 12.61
C ALA A 43 -3.37 -13.46 12.52
N TYR A 44 -3.17 -12.14 12.51
CA TYR A 44 -4.27 -11.19 12.32
C TYR A 44 -4.85 -11.30 10.90
N ASN A 45 -3.99 -11.39 9.90
CA ASN A 45 -4.39 -11.43 8.50
C ASN A 45 -5.18 -12.71 8.16
N GLU A 46 -4.74 -13.84 8.71
CA GLU A 46 -5.40 -15.14 8.58
C GLU A 46 -6.75 -15.18 9.30
N ALA A 47 -6.83 -14.63 10.51
CA ALA A 47 -8.05 -14.68 11.31
C ALA A 47 -9.16 -13.73 10.81
N THR A 48 -8.78 -12.57 10.25
CA THR A 48 -9.74 -11.50 9.91
C THR A 48 -9.99 -11.36 8.42
N HIS A 49 -9.12 -11.92 7.57
CA HIS A 49 -9.06 -11.61 6.14
C HIS A 49 -8.84 -10.11 5.85
N MET A 50 -8.32 -9.36 6.82
CA MET A 50 -7.97 -7.93 6.72
C MET A 50 -6.47 -7.75 6.92
N PHE A 51 -5.93 -6.63 6.44
CA PHE A 51 -4.55 -6.24 6.74
C PHE A 51 -4.52 -4.79 7.26
N ILE A 52 -3.51 -4.48 8.07
CA ILE A 52 -3.17 -3.11 8.43
C ILE A 52 -1.96 -2.72 7.60
N GLY A 53 -2.13 -1.72 6.73
CA GLY A 53 -1.09 -1.28 5.79
C GLY A 53 -0.65 0.15 6.04
N MET A 54 0.64 0.43 5.86
CA MET A 54 1.17 1.79 5.80
C MET A 54 1.29 2.22 4.33
N PRO A 55 0.68 3.36 3.94
CA PRO A 55 0.70 3.81 2.55
C PRO A 55 2.09 4.28 2.13
N ILE A 56 2.42 4.01 0.87
CA ILE A 56 3.66 4.43 0.22
C ILE A 56 3.32 5.53 -0.78
N THR A 57 4.12 6.60 -0.79
CA THR A 57 3.97 7.74 -1.69
C THR A 57 5.25 7.98 -2.48
N THR A 58 5.11 8.45 -3.72
CA THR A 58 6.23 8.91 -4.56
C THR A 58 6.56 10.39 -4.37
N ALA A 59 5.77 11.09 -3.55
CA ALA A 59 6.03 12.50 -3.23
C ALA A 59 7.31 12.64 -2.41
N ASN A 60 8.07 13.71 -2.68
CA ASN A 60 9.32 13.96 -1.98
C ASN A 60 9.06 14.61 -0.61
N TYR A 61 9.31 13.85 0.46
CA TYR A 61 9.27 14.29 1.85
C TYR A 61 10.59 14.09 2.58
N SER A 62 11.73 14.14 1.87
CA SER A 62 13.06 13.82 2.41
C SER A 62 13.44 14.57 3.70
N ASN A 63 12.85 15.75 3.92
CA ASN A 63 13.15 16.60 5.07
C ASN A 63 12.12 16.46 6.21
N ASN A 64 11.17 15.53 6.11
CA ASN A 64 10.18 15.27 7.13
C ASN A 64 10.49 13.96 7.87
N PRO A 65 10.84 14.00 9.18
CA PRO A 65 11.26 12.81 9.93
C PRO A 65 10.15 11.76 10.12
N ARG A 66 8.90 12.08 9.73
CA ARG A 66 7.77 11.14 9.74
C ARG A 66 7.74 10.22 8.52
N TYR A 67 8.58 10.49 7.52
CA TYR A 67 8.67 9.70 6.30
C TYR A 67 10.03 9.01 6.25
N MET A 68 10.02 7.74 5.86
CA MET A 68 11.23 6.95 5.68
C MET A 68 11.37 6.61 4.19
N PRO A 69 12.52 6.88 3.56
CA PRO A 69 12.75 6.46 2.19
C PRO A 69 12.82 4.93 2.14
N ILE A 70 12.15 4.35 1.14
CA ILE A 70 12.16 2.90 0.89
C ILE A 70 12.51 2.65 -0.57
N LEU A 71 13.23 1.56 -0.82
CA LEU A 71 13.49 1.05 -2.17
C LEU A 71 12.55 -0.12 -2.43
N LEU A 72 11.69 0.01 -3.43
CA LEU A 72 10.83 -1.08 -3.88
C LEU A 72 11.58 -1.91 -4.92
N ASN A 73 11.87 -3.16 -4.56
CA ASN A 73 12.43 -4.13 -5.50
C ASN A 73 11.31 -5.03 -6.05
N TYR A 74 10.93 -4.81 -7.30
CA TYR A 74 9.89 -5.59 -7.99
C TYR A 74 10.40 -6.91 -8.58
N SER A 75 11.66 -7.31 -8.34
CA SER A 75 12.23 -8.54 -8.91
C SER A 75 11.55 -9.84 -8.44
N HIS A 76 10.75 -9.79 -7.36
CA HIS A 76 10.05 -10.95 -6.78
C HIS A 76 8.53 -10.87 -6.90
N LEU A 77 7.97 -9.77 -7.40
CA LEU A 77 6.52 -9.63 -7.53
C LEU A 77 6.06 -10.29 -8.84
N ALA A 78 5.18 -11.29 -8.72
CA ALA A 78 4.54 -11.90 -9.88
C ALA A 78 3.91 -10.79 -10.74
N LYS A 79 4.19 -10.83 -12.05
CA LYS A 79 3.71 -9.81 -12.99
C LYS A 79 2.19 -9.64 -12.85
N PRO A 80 1.68 -8.39 -12.78
CA PRO A 80 0.24 -8.18 -12.83
C PRO A 80 -0.27 -8.75 -14.16
N THR A 81 -1.17 -9.74 -14.08
CA THR A 81 -1.84 -10.28 -15.26
C THR A 81 -2.90 -9.27 -15.66
N VAL A 82 -2.84 -8.84 -16.92
CA VAL A 82 -3.71 -7.81 -17.54
C VAL A 82 -5.13 -8.32 -17.70
#